data_AF-A0A1J5RJC7-F1
#
_entry.id   AF-A0A1J5RJC7-F1
#
_cell.length_a   1.000
_cell.length_b   1.000
_cell.length_c   1.000
_cell.angle_alpha   90.00
_cell.angle_beta   90.00
_cell.angle_gamma   90.00
#
_symmetry.space_group_name_H-M   'P 1'
#
loop_
_entity.id
_entity.type
_entity.pdbx_description
1 polymer ?
#
loop_
_entity_poly.entity_id
_entity_poly.type
_entity_poly.pdbx_seq_one_letter_code
_entity_poly.pdbx_strand_id
1 'polypeptide(L)'
;METKLVYGESITQASQYVGSRAVDVGFSAKSIVMAPETAGRGTWVEVPAQSYQPIAQGMVILQHGAATHGVEARKFYDFILSEKGRAILAANGYRLP
;
A
#
# COMPACT_ATOMS: atom_id res chain seq x y z
N MET A 1 -7.44 -28.50 -1.96
CA MET A 1 -8.39 -27.36 -1.95
C MET A 1 -7.78 -26.16 -2.67
N GLU A 2 -7.26 -26.35 -3.90
CA GLU A 2 -6.45 -25.31 -4.59
C GLU A 2 -7.10 -24.76 -5.86
N THR A 3 -8.24 -25.30 -6.29
CA THR A 3 -8.83 -25.06 -7.61
C THR A 3 -9.43 -23.66 -7.82
N LYS A 4 -9.33 -22.75 -6.85
CA LYS A 4 -9.96 -21.41 -6.91
C LYS A 4 -9.02 -20.25 -6.58
N LEU A 5 -7.75 -20.51 -6.27
CA LEU A 5 -6.80 -19.46 -5.91
C LEU A 5 -5.94 -19.08 -7.11
N VAL A 6 -5.90 -17.78 -7.40
CA VAL A 6 -4.98 -17.19 -8.38
C VAL A 6 -4.03 -16.29 -7.61
N TYR A 7 -2.74 -16.58 -7.70
CA TYR A 7 -1.71 -15.82 -7.00
C TYR A 7 -1.09 -14.77 -7.92
N GLY A 8 -0.89 -13.57 -7.38
CA GLY A 8 -0.03 -12.56 -8.00
C GLY A 8 1.32 -12.50 -7.28
N GLU A 9 2.35 -12.09 -8.00
CA GLU A 9 3.69 -11.82 -7.49
C GLU A 9 3.75 -10.52 -6.65
N SER A 10 2.71 -9.69 -6.73
CA SER A 10 2.56 -8.47 -5.94
C SER A 10 1.09 -8.11 -5.69
N ILE A 11 0.86 -7.24 -4.70
CA ILE A 11 -0.48 -6.72 -4.42
C ILE A 11 -1.06 -5.92 -5.60
N THR A 12 -0.19 -5.26 -6.39
CA THR A 12 -0.59 -4.57 -7.62
C THR A 12 -1.14 -5.55 -8.65
N GLN A 13 -0.45 -6.68 -8.87
CA GLN A 13 -0.90 -7.69 -9.82
C GLN A 13 -2.20 -8.37 -9.36
N ALA A 14 -2.30 -8.72 -8.08
CA ALA A 14 -3.54 -9.25 -7.51
C ALA A 14 -4.72 -8.28 -7.71
N SER A 15 -4.49 -6.98 -7.52
CA SER A 15 -5.51 -5.93 -7.74
C SER A 15 -5.87 -5.78 -9.23
N GLN A 16 -4.90 -5.95 -10.13
CA GLN A 16 -5.15 -5.92 -11.58
C GLN A 16 -6.04 -7.07 -12.02
N TYR A 17 -5.91 -8.27 -11.45
CA TYR A 17 -6.81 -9.40 -11.75
C TYR A 17 -8.25 -9.10 -11.36
N VAL A 18 -8.47 -8.43 -10.22
CA VAL A 18 -9.80 -7.96 -9.82
C VAL A 18 -10.30 -6.90 -10.80
N GLY A 19 -9.48 -5.91 -11.12
CA GLY A 19 -9.83 -4.81 -12.03
C GLY A 19 -10.15 -5.26 -13.45
N SER A 20 -9.45 -6.29 -13.96
CA SER A 20 -9.69 -6.88 -15.29
C SER A 20 -10.79 -7.94 -15.30
N ARG A 21 -11.36 -8.27 -14.13
CA ARG A 21 -12.34 -9.36 -13.95
C ARG A 21 -11.80 -10.74 -14.34
N ALA A 22 -10.49 -10.95 -14.22
CA ALA A 22 -9.89 -12.27 -14.34
C ALA A 22 -10.23 -13.18 -13.14
N VAL A 23 -10.65 -12.57 -12.02
CA VAL A 23 -11.16 -13.24 -10.83
C VAL A 23 -12.47 -12.57 -10.39
N ASP A 24 -13.33 -13.34 -9.72
CA ASP A 24 -14.60 -12.83 -9.18
C ASP A 24 -14.39 -11.90 -7.98
N VAL A 25 -13.44 -12.26 -7.10
CA VAL A 25 -13.07 -11.50 -5.90
C VAL A 25 -11.56 -11.60 -5.68
N GLY A 26 -10.97 -10.64 -4.98
CA GLY A 26 -9.56 -10.70 -4.59
C GLY A 26 -9.23 -9.77 -3.43
N PHE A 27 -8.07 -9.99 -2.83
CA PHE A 27 -7.52 -9.10 -1.82
C PHE A 27 -6.68 -7.99 -2.47
N SER A 28 -6.82 -6.77 -1.96
CA SER A 28 -6.12 -5.58 -2.44
C SER A 28 -5.64 -4.73 -1.27
N ALA A 29 -4.74 -3.78 -1.55
CA ALA A 29 -4.36 -2.76 -0.59
C ALA A 29 -5.41 -1.64 -0.56
N LYS A 30 -5.75 -1.17 0.64
CA LYS A 30 -6.67 -0.03 0.80
C LYS A 30 -6.19 1.21 0.03
N SER A 31 -4.89 1.42 -0.04
CA SER A 31 -4.28 2.51 -0.81
C SER A 31 -4.50 2.39 -2.32
N ILE A 32 -4.60 1.18 -2.86
CA ILE A 32 -4.92 0.96 -4.27
C ILE A 32 -6.39 1.25 -4.53
N VAL A 33 -7.32 0.84 -3.67
CA VAL A 33 -8.77 1.07 -3.91
C VAL A 33 -9.19 2.53 -3.66
N MET A 34 -8.42 3.28 -2.86
CA MET A 34 -8.65 4.69 -2.59
C MET A 34 -7.96 5.64 -3.60
N ALA A 35 -7.04 5.13 -4.42
CA ALA A 35 -6.31 5.96 -5.39
C ALA A 35 -7.27 6.61 -6.42
N PRO A 36 -7.00 7.83 -6.91
CA PRO A 36 -7.89 8.52 -7.85
C PRO A 36 -8.23 7.69 -9.11
N GLU A 37 -7.30 6.87 -9.60
CA GLU A 37 -7.45 6.07 -10.80
C GLU A 37 -8.46 4.91 -10.65
N THR A 38 -8.72 4.50 -9.42
CA THR A 38 -9.52 3.32 -9.04
C THR A 38 -10.68 3.66 -8.11
N ALA A 39 -10.68 4.87 -7.53
CA ALA A 39 -11.72 5.35 -6.65
C ALA A 39 -13.10 5.24 -7.34
N GLY A 40 -14.06 4.66 -6.62
CA GLY A 40 -15.41 4.43 -7.14
C GLY A 40 -15.54 3.27 -8.15
N ARG A 41 -14.47 2.53 -8.44
CA ARG A 41 -14.54 1.32 -9.29
C ARG A 41 -14.81 0.08 -8.43
N GLY A 42 -15.94 -0.57 -8.70
CA GLY A 42 -16.33 -1.80 -8.01
C GLY A 42 -16.81 -1.57 -6.58
N THR A 43 -16.83 -2.65 -5.81
CA THR A 43 -17.21 -2.62 -4.39
C THR A 43 -16.13 -3.30 -3.57
N TRP A 44 -15.90 -2.80 -2.36
CA TRP A 44 -14.93 -3.36 -1.44
C TRP A 44 -15.44 -3.22 -0.01
N VAL A 45 -14.92 -4.07 0.87
CA VAL A 45 -15.19 -4.05 2.30
C VAL A 45 -13.86 -4.20 3.04
N GLU A 46 -13.72 -3.55 4.19
CA GLU A 46 -12.55 -3.78 5.04
C GLU A 46 -12.58 -5.19 5.63
N VAL A 47 -11.44 -5.86 5.55
CA VAL A 47 -11.21 -7.10 6.28
C VAL A 47 -11.07 -6.75 7.77
N PRO A 48 -11.80 -7.42 8.69
CA PRO A 48 -11.72 -7.14 10.13
C PRO A 48 -10.28 -7.17 10.65
N ALA A 49 -9.88 -6.16 11.41
CA ALA A 49 -8.49 -6.01 11.86
C ALA A 49 -7.98 -7.18 12.74
N GLN A 50 -8.89 -7.93 13.36
CA GLN A 50 -8.55 -9.10 14.20
C GLN A 50 -8.27 -10.36 13.39
N SER A 51 -8.56 -10.37 12.07
CA SER A 51 -8.39 -11.55 11.22
C SER A 51 -7.02 -11.62 10.54
N TYR A 52 -6.13 -10.63 10.77
CA TYR A 52 -4.79 -10.61 10.19
C TYR A 52 -3.80 -9.87 11.09
N GLN A 53 -2.52 -10.20 10.97
CA GLN A 53 -1.46 -9.46 11.64
C GLN A 53 -1.31 -8.07 11.01
N PRO A 54 -1.09 -7.00 11.79
CA PRO A 54 -0.90 -5.66 11.24
C PRO A 54 0.17 -5.61 10.15
N ILE A 55 -0.16 -4.99 9.02
CA ILE A 55 0.77 -4.78 7.90
C ILE A 55 1.64 -3.57 8.23
N ALA A 56 2.70 -3.81 9.01
CA ALA A 56 3.65 -2.77 9.40
C ALA A 56 4.52 -2.36 8.20
N GLN A 57 4.58 -1.06 7.92
CA GLN A 57 5.43 -0.50 6.87
C GLN A 57 6.53 0.35 7.50
N GLY A 58 7.77 0.11 7.06
CA GLY A 58 8.96 0.79 7.56
C GLY A 58 9.71 1.49 6.44
N MET A 59 10.51 2.48 6.83
CA MET A 59 11.39 3.22 5.94
C MET A 59 12.78 3.31 6.58
N VAL A 60 13.81 3.12 5.76
CA VAL A 60 15.22 3.24 6.15
C VAL A 60 15.99 4.06 5.11
N ILE A 61 17.05 4.74 5.55
CA ILE A 61 18.01 5.36 4.64
C ILE A 61 19.09 4.32 4.34
N LEU A 62 19.32 4.03 3.06
CA LEU A 62 20.37 3.09 2.63
C LEU A 62 21.76 3.69 2.90
N GLN A 63 22.72 2.85 3.28
CA GLN A 63 24.09 3.28 3.59
C GLN A 63 24.74 4.05 2.44
N HIS A 64 24.56 3.55 1.20
CA HIS A 64 25.07 4.24 0.01
C HIS A 64 24.43 5.63 -0.15
N GLY A 65 23.11 5.74 0.00
CA GLY A 65 22.40 7.01 -0.09
C GLY A 65 22.79 7.98 1.03
N ALA A 66 23.08 7.48 2.24
CA ALA A 66 23.62 8.29 3.31
C ALA A 66 25.00 8.87 2.98
N ALA A 67 25.83 8.11 2.26
CA ALA A 67 27.19 8.52 1.88
C ALA A 67 27.23 9.47 0.67
N THR A 68 26.35 9.28 -0.32
CA THR A 68 26.36 10.07 -1.57
C THR A 68 25.40 11.26 -1.56
N HIS A 69 24.25 11.12 -0.89
CA HIS A 69 23.15 12.11 -0.88
C HIS A 69 22.47 12.20 0.50
N GLY A 70 23.27 12.19 1.57
CA GLY A 70 22.75 12.06 2.94
C GLY A 70 21.80 13.18 3.37
N VAL A 71 22.04 14.41 2.88
CA VAL A 71 21.19 15.57 3.19
C VAL A 71 19.81 15.42 2.54
N GLU A 72 19.76 15.06 1.26
CA GLU A 72 18.52 14.85 0.50
C GLU A 72 17.74 13.66 1.04
N ALA A 73 18.43 12.55 1.32
CA ALA A 73 17.81 11.37 1.90
C ALA A 73 17.17 11.67 3.26
N ARG A 74 17.86 12.43 4.12
CA ARG A 74 17.32 12.86 5.41
C ARG A 74 16.14 13.83 5.25
N LYS A 75 16.23 14.83 4.36
CA LYS A 75 15.11 15.74 4.08
C LYS A 75 13.86 14.98 3.64
N PHE A 76 14.01 13.99 2.77
CA PHE A 76 12.88 13.18 2.31
C PHE A 76 12.31 12.28 3.41
N TYR A 77 13.20 11.66 4.20
CA TYR A 77 12.81 10.86 5.37
C TYR A 77 11.99 11.69 6.37
N ASP A 78 12.50 12.87 6.74
CA ASP A 78 11.84 13.77 7.68
C ASP A 78 10.52 14.32 7.09
N PHE A 79 10.46 14.58 5.78
CA PHE A 79 9.22 14.98 5.11
C PHE A 79 8.13 13.91 5.20
N ILE A 80 8.44 12.64 4.93
CA ILE A 80 7.45 11.55 5.02
C ILE A 80 6.87 11.47 6.45
N LEU A 81 7.70 11.69 7.47
CA LEU A 81 7.29 11.63 8.88
C LEU A 81 6.66 12.93 9.41
N SER A 82 6.75 14.03 8.67
CA SER A 82 6.13 15.32 9.02
C SER A 82 4.59 15.23 9.02
N GLU A 83 3.93 16.22 9.62
CA GLU A 83 2.45 16.33 9.60
C GLU A 83 1.89 16.28 8.17
N LYS A 84 2.55 16.94 7.21
CA LYS A 84 2.13 16.95 5.81
C LYS A 84 2.26 15.56 5.17
N GLY A 85 3.38 14.88 5.38
CA GLY A 85 3.60 13.52 4.85
C GLY A 85 2.60 12.53 5.45
N ARG A 86 2.39 12.62 6.76
CA ARG A 86 1.38 11.87 7.51
C ARG A 86 -0.03 12.08 6.96
N ALA A 87 -0.44 13.33 6.73
CA ALA A 87 -1.75 13.64 6.17
C ALA A 87 -1.94 13.02 4.78
N ILE A 88 -0.91 13.04 3.92
CA ILE A 88 -0.94 12.40 2.59
C ILE A 88 -1.13 10.88 2.72
N LEU A 89 -0.38 10.23 3.62
CA LEU A 89 -0.50 8.79 3.87
C LEU A 89 -1.90 8.41 4.37
N ALA A 90 -2.44 9.15 5.34
CA ALA A 90 -3.79 8.91 5.86
C ALA A 90 -4.87 9.09 4.77
N ALA A 91 -4.75 10.12 3.94
CA ALA A 91 -5.66 10.35 2.81
C ALA A 91 -5.63 9.22 1.78
N ASN A 92 -4.51 8.48 1.68
CA ASN A 92 -4.34 7.33 0.80
C ASN A 92 -4.54 5.98 1.53
N GLY A 93 -5.25 5.98 2.68
CA GLY A 93 -5.68 4.74 3.33
C GLY A 93 -4.62 4.01 4.17
N TYR A 94 -3.47 4.65 4.43
CA TYR A 94 -2.47 4.13 5.37
C TYR A 94 -2.83 4.47 6.82
N ARG A 95 -2.49 3.58 7.74
CA ARG A 95 -2.53 3.86 9.19
C ARG A 95 -1.17 4.37 9.62
N LEU A 96 -1.17 5.49 10.32
CA LEU A 96 0.02 6.06 10.92
C LEU A 96 0.20 5.49 12.34
N PRO A 97 1.44 5.31 12.80
CA PRO A 97 1.72 5.17 14.22
C PRO A 97 1.47 6.50 14.96
#